data_AF-A0A0K8UPB3-F1
#
_entry.id   AF-A0A0K8UPB3-F1
#
_cell.length_a   1.000
_cell.length_b   1.000
_cell.length_c   1.000
_cell.angle_alpha   90.00
_cell.angle_beta   90.00
_cell.angle_gamma   90.00
#
_symmetry.space_group_name_H-M   'P 1'
#
loop_
_entity.id
_entity.type
_entity.pdbx_description
1 polymer ?
#
loop_
_entity_poly.entity_id
_entity_poly.type
_entity_poly.pdbx_seq_one_letter_code
_entity_poly.pdbx_strand_id
1 'polypeptide(L)'
;MCSRRPEYNKKVIMMQAMAPAVYASETEEHPYIRAINLYFRSLVGSSVTEMFNGEFRFLCRMTEETERLCIEAVFGIVGRNWNEFNRKMFPVILGHYPAGVAAKQVKHFIQIIKYGRFAPYSYSSNKNLALYKEHIPPRYNLSLVTVPTYVYYSSNDLLCHPSDVEAMYKDLGNPKGKYLIPMEEFNHMDFLWAMNVRKLVYARMLRVLGKIKDHKKGNSTNSLANKNVPQNRRRRR
;
A
#
# COMPACT_ATOMS: atom_id res chain seq x y z
N MET A 1 8.86 5.83 2.67
CA MET A 1 9.56 6.25 3.90
C MET A 1 11.02 5.76 3.90
N CYS A 2 11.28 4.47 4.04
CA CYS A 2 12.64 3.91 4.14
C CYS A 2 13.54 4.19 2.93
N SER A 3 12.99 4.36 1.73
CA SER A 3 13.75 4.75 0.54
C SER A 3 14.32 6.16 0.58
N ARG A 4 13.71 7.08 1.35
CA ARG A 4 14.17 8.47 1.52
C ARG A 4 14.84 8.74 2.86
N ARG A 5 14.59 7.87 3.82
CA ARG A 5 15.14 7.92 5.17
C ARG A 5 15.67 6.54 5.54
N PRO A 6 16.83 6.14 4.97
CA PRO A 6 17.36 4.79 5.14
C PRO A 6 17.62 4.41 6.61
N GLU A 7 17.82 5.41 7.48
CA GLU A 7 17.96 5.23 8.92
C GLU A 7 16.72 4.65 9.61
N TYR A 8 15.56 4.62 8.94
CA TYR A 8 14.36 3.95 9.45
C TYR A 8 14.33 2.45 9.13
N ASN A 9 15.14 1.95 8.18
CA ASN A 9 15.20 0.52 7.88
C ASN A 9 15.54 -0.32 9.15
N LYS A 10 16.42 0.19 10.01
CA LYS A 10 16.80 -0.48 11.28
C LYS A 10 15.71 -0.48 12.35
N LYS A 11 14.68 0.37 12.22
CA LYS A 11 13.60 0.53 13.20
C LYS A 11 12.42 -0.40 12.92
N VAL A 12 12.33 -0.95 11.70
CA VAL A 12 11.22 -1.81 11.28
C VAL A 12 11.68 -3.26 11.23
N ILE A 13 11.02 -4.12 11.99
CA ILE A 13 11.37 -5.55 12.05
C ILE A 13 11.05 -6.25 10.74
N MET A 14 9.89 -5.96 10.17
CA MET A 14 9.37 -6.48 8.92
C MET A 14 8.23 -5.58 8.43
N MET A 15 8.08 -5.46 7.11
CA MET A 15 6.92 -4.86 6.46
C MET A 15 6.02 -5.96 5.91
N GLN A 16 4.74 -5.95 6.32
CA GLN A 16 3.69 -6.79 5.74
C GLN A 16 2.82 -5.88 4.86
N ALA A 17 3.01 -5.94 3.55
CA ALA A 17 2.40 -5.01 2.61
C ALA A 17 1.16 -5.63 1.98
N MET A 18 -0.04 -5.20 2.40
CA MET A 18 -1.32 -5.59 1.78
C MET A 18 -1.68 -4.55 0.72
N ALA A 19 -2.04 -5.00 -0.49
CA ALA A 19 -2.40 -4.15 -1.62
C ALA A 19 -1.46 -2.93 -1.80
N PRO A 20 -0.15 -3.15 -2.03
CA PRO A 20 0.81 -2.05 -2.05
C PRO A 20 0.65 -1.15 -3.29
N ALA A 21 0.05 0.03 -3.09
CA ALA A 21 -0.10 1.07 -4.11
C ALA A 21 1.22 1.85 -4.33
N VAL A 22 2.05 1.40 -5.28
CA VAL A 22 3.35 2.01 -5.60
C VAL A 22 3.42 2.41 -7.06
N TYR A 23 3.21 1.43 -7.95
CA TYR A 23 2.97 1.65 -9.36
C TYR A 23 1.48 1.51 -9.63
N ALA A 24 1.01 2.17 -10.68
CA ALA A 24 -0.41 2.25 -11.04
C ALA A 24 -0.56 2.45 -12.55
N SER A 25 0.29 1.77 -13.33
CA SER A 25 0.29 1.89 -14.79
C SER A 25 -0.98 1.33 -15.41
N GLU A 26 -1.59 0.32 -14.78
CA GLU A 26 -2.81 -0.32 -15.27
C GLU A 26 -4.08 0.43 -14.83
N THR A 27 -3.95 1.34 -13.86
CA THR A 27 -5.08 2.03 -13.22
C THR A 27 -5.59 3.23 -14.03
N GLU A 28 -4.81 3.72 -15.00
CA GLU A 28 -5.17 4.93 -15.77
C GLU A 28 -6.41 4.73 -16.65
N GLU A 29 -6.57 3.56 -17.25
CA GLU A 29 -7.68 3.26 -18.16
C GLU A 29 -9.01 2.96 -17.43
N HIS A 30 -8.96 2.78 -16.11
CA HIS A 30 -10.12 2.43 -15.32
C HIS A 30 -11.18 3.56 -15.33
N PRO A 31 -12.43 3.31 -15.77
CA PRO A 31 -13.43 4.36 -16.01
C PRO A 31 -13.69 5.29 -14.82
N TYR A 32 -13.76 4.74 -13.61
CA TYR A 32 -13.96 5.53 -12.39
C TYR A 32 -12.74 6.38 -12.05
N ILE A 33 -11.53 5.89 -12.31
CA ILE A 33 -10.28 6.64 -12.06
C ILE A 33 -10.15 7.78 -13.07
N ARG A 34 -10.54 7.54 -14.33
CA ARG A 34 -10.62 8.58 -15.35
C ARG A 34 -11.66 9.65 -14.99
N ALA A 35 -12.85 9.26 -14.52
CA ALA A 35 -13.89 10.19 -14.07
C ALA A 35 -13.41 11.03 -12.88
N ILE A 36 -12.77 10.39 -11.89
CA ILE A 36 -12.10 11.04 -10.78
C ILE A 36 -11.08 12.05 -11.32
N ASN A 37 -10.14 11.65 -12.18
CA ASN A 37 -9.13 12.55 -12.74
C ASN A 37 -9.76 13.80 -13.42
N LEU A 38 -10.84 13.63 -14.18
CA LEU A 38 -11.56 14.74 -14.81
C LEU A 38 -12.20 15.69 -13.77
N TYR A 39 -12.89 15.15 -12.77
CA TYR A 39 -13.43 15.92 -11.66
C TYR A 39 -12.31 16.67 -10.90
N PHE A 40 -11.17 16.02 -10.68
CA PHE A 40 -10.03 16.66 -10.02
C PHE A 40 -9.40 17.79 -10.83
N ARG A 41 -9.41 17.69 -12.17
CA ARG A 41 -8.96 18.76 -13.05
C ARG A 41 -9.86 19.99 -12.95
N SER A 42 -11.18 19.83 -12.81
CA SER A 42 -12.08 20.97 -12.62
C SER A 42 -11.90 21.66 -11.27
N LEU A 43 -11.38 20.96 -10.26
CA LEU A 43 -11.03 21.53 -8.95
C LEU A 43 -9.65 22.23 -8.92
N VAL A 44 -8.90 22.26 -10.03
CA VAL A 44 -7.62 22.99 -10.09
C VAL A 44 -7.89 24.51 -10.02
N GLY A 45 -7.32 25.18 -9.01
CA GLY A 45 -7.58 26.60 -8.74
C GLY A 45 -8.69 26.85 -7.71
N SER A 46 -9.40 25.81 -7.27
CA SER A 46 -10.37 25.92 -6.17
C SER A 46 -9.69 26.08 -4.81
N SER A 47 -10.44 26.60 -3.83
CA SER A 47 -10.05 26.68 -2.41
C SER A 47 -10.18 25.36 -1.65
N VAL A 48 -10.53 24.26 -2.34
CA VAL A 48 -10.73 22.95 -1.71
C VAL A 48 -9.38 22.38 -1.24
N THR A 49 -9.21 22.30 0.07
CA THR A 49 -8.00 21.77 0.73
C THR A 49 -8.17 20.34 1.22
N GLU A 50 -9.40 19.90 1.49
CA GLU A 50 -9.77 18.59 2.02
C GLU A 50 -10.87 17.94 1.17
N MET A 51 -10.82 16.62 1.04
CA MET A 51 -11.73 15.81 0.23
C MET A 51 -12.10 14.51 0.94
N PHE A 52 -13.16 13.86 0.44
CA PHE A 52 -13.73 12.65 1.05
C PHE A 52 -14.07 12.86 2.54
N ASN A 53 -14.61 14.04 2.85
CA ASN A 53 -15.12 14.42 4.15
C ASN A 53 -16.52 13.80 4.39
N GLY A 54 -17.19 14.20 5.47
CA GLY A 54 -18.43 13.58 5.95
C GLY A 54 -19.60 13.55 4.96
N GLU A 55 -19.60 14.36 3.90
CA GLU A 55 -20.70 14.47 2.92
C GLU A 55 -21.02 13.14 2.23
N PHE A 56 -19.98 12.40 1.81
CA PHE A 56 -20.18 11.07 1.22
C PHE A 56 -20.87 10.13 2.21
N ARG A 57 -20.44 10.14 3.48
CA ARG A 57 -21.02 9.30 4.52
C ARG A 57 -22.48 9.65 4.79
N PHE A 58 -22.82 10.94 4.74
CA PHE A 58 -24.18 11.42 4.93
C PHE A 58 -25.10 10.90 3.82
N LEU A 59 -24.73 11.12 2.55
CA LEU A 59 -25.50 10.67 1.39
C LEU A 59 -25.74 9.15 1.41
N CYS A 60 -24.72 8.36 1.72
CA CYS A 60 -24.82 6.90 1.72
C CYS A 60 -25.68 6.31 2.85
N ARG A 61 -26.11 7.13 3.82
CA ARG A 61 -26.94 6.70 4.97
C ARG A 61 -28.39 7.17 4.89
N MET A 62 -28.77 7.88 3.82
CA MET A 62 -30.09 8.50 3.72
C MET A 62 -31.22 7.48 3.50
N THR A 63 -31.03 6.56 2.56
CA THR A 63 -32.01 5.52 2.21
C THR A 63 -31.31 4.22 1.82
N GLU A 64 -32.07 3.12 1.74
CA GLU A 64 -31.54 1.83 1.29
C GLU A 64 -30.99 1.91 -0.15
N GLU A 65 -31.63 2.67 -1.02
CA GLU A 65 -31.19 2.87 -2.41
C GLU A 65 -29.87 3.63 -2.46
N THR A 66 -29.72 4.70 -1.66
CA THR A 66 -28.45 5.46 -1.59
C THR A 66 -27.32 4.61 -1.01
N GLU A 67 -27.62 3.75 -0.03
CA GLU A 67 -26.67 2.78 0.51
C GLU A 67 -26.18 1.86 -0.60
N ARG A 68 -27.11 1.23 -1.34
CA ARG A 68 -26.78 0.32 -2.44
C ARG A 68 -25.95 1.00 -3.52
N LEU A 69 -26.32 2.21 -3.93
CA LEU A 69 -25.56 3.00 -4.91
C LEU A 69 -24.14 3.31 -4.42
N CYS A 70 -23.97 3.61 -3.14
CA CYS A 70 -22.65 3.83 -2.57
C CYS A 70 -21.81 2.56 -2.54
N ILE A 71 -22.39 1.41 -2.19
CA ILE A 71 -21.65 0.14 -2.23
C ILE A 71 -21.20 -0.15 -3.67
N GLU A 72 -22.10 -0.01 -4.65
CA GLU A 72 -21.76 -0.16 -6.07
C GLU A 72 -20.69 0.82 -6.53
N ALA A 73 -20.74 2.08 -6.10
CA ALA A 73 -19.73 3.08 -6.45
C ALA A 73 -18.35 2.72 -5.85
N VAL A 74 -18.31 2.27 -4.59
CA VAL A 74 -17.07 1.82 -3.96
C VAL A 74 -16.53 0.58 -4.68
N PHE A 75 -17.37 -0.44 -4.91
CA PHE A 75 -16.98 -1.69 -5.57
C PHE A 75 -16.59 -1.50 -7.03
N GLY A 76 -17.18 -0.50 -7.69
CA GLY A 76 -16.77 -0.06 -9.01
C GLY A 76 -15.33 0.44 -9.04
N ILE A 77 -14.80 0.98 -7.94
CA ILE A 77 -13.42 1.50 -7.83
C ILE A 77 -12.44 0.43 -7.32
N VAL A 78 -12.86 -0.38 -6.36
CA VAL A 78 -11.95 -1.28 -5.62
C VAL A 78 -11.93 -2.71 -6.14
N GLY A 79 -12.91 -3.08 -6.97
CA GLY A 79 -13.21 -4.46 -7.39
C GLY A 79 -14.49 -4.97 -6.73
N ARG A 80 -15.30 -5.75 -7.46
CA ARG A 80 -16.56 -6.30 -6.94
C ARG A 80 -16.31 -7.64 -6.23
N ASN A 81 -16.73 -7.75 -4.96
CA ASN A 81 -16.83 -9.02 -4.24
C ASN A 81 -18.03 -9.00 -3.29
N TRP A 82 -19.20 -9.40 -3.78
CA TRP A 82 -20.42 -9.43 -2.98
C TRP A 82 -20.41 -10.56 -1.96
N ASN A 83 -19.71 -11.66 -2.26
CA ASN A 83 -19.72 -12.88 -1.46
C ASN A 83 -18.97 -12.72 -0.14
N GLU A 84 -17.91 -11.92 -0.11
CA GLU A 84 -17.13 -11.66 1.10
C GLU A 84 -17.55 -10.40 1.87
N PHE A 85 -18.48 -9.60 1.33
CA PHE A 85 -18.87 -8.35 1.95
C PHE A 85 -20.10 -8.49 2.85
N ASN A 86 -19.94 -8.20 4.14
CA ASN A 86 -21.07 -8.12 5.06
C ASN A 86 -21.77 -6.76 4.95
N ARG A 87 -22.83 -6.68 4.14
CA ARG A 87 -23.64 -5.46 3.95
C ARG A 87 -24.12 -4.84 5.28
N LYS A 88 -24.45 -5.64 6.29
CA LYS A 88 -24.89 -5.12 7.61
C LYS A 88 -23.80 -4.31 8.34
N MET A 89 -22.53 -4.51 7.98
CA MET A 89 -21.42 -3.72 8.51
C MET A 89 -21.20 -2.40 7.77
N PHE A 90 -21.84 -2.18 6.61
CA PHE A 90 -21.61 -0.99 5.81
C PHE A 90 -21.96 0.32 6.53
N PRO A 91 -23.06 0.43 7.30
CA PRO A 91 -23.31 1.62 8.11
C PRO A 91 -22.18 1.93 9.10
N VAL A 92 -21.58 0.89 9.71
CA VAL A 92 -20.42 1.05 10.61
C VAL A 92 -19.19 1.51 9.85
N ILE A 93 -18.91 0.89 8.69
CA ILE A 93 -17.81 1.27 7.80
C ILE A 93 -17.93 2.75 7.41
N LEU A 94 -19.10 3.19 6.96
CA LEU A 94 -19.38 4.58 6.60
C LEU A 94 -19.27 5.54 7.79
N GLY A 95 -19.34 5.04 9.03
CA GLY A 95 -19.10 5.87 10.21
C GLY A 95 -17.65 6.33 10.34
N HIS A 96 -16.72 5.60 9.72
CA HIS A 96 -15.29 5.80 9.86
C HIS A 96 -14.57 6.04 8.53
N TYR A 97 -15.13 5.58 7.42
CA TYR A 97 -14.55 5.64 6.08
C TYR A 97 -15.50 6.33 5.10
N PRO A 98 -14.99 7.21 4.21
CA PRO A 98 -13.62 7.72 4.16
C PRO A 98 -13.33 8.71 5.29
N ALA A 99 -12.10 8.74 5.80
CA ALA A 99 -11.68 9.52 6.97
C ALA A 99 -11.35 11.01 6.69
N GLY A 100 -11.50 11.46 5.45
CA GLY A 100 -10.94 12.74 4.98
C GLY A 100 -9.50 12.60 4.48
N VAL A 101 -9.14 13.38 3.47
CA VAL A 101 -7.77 13.44 2.92
C VAL A 101 -7.48 14.83 2.36
N ALA A 102 -6.22 15.27 2.42
CA ALA A 102 -5.81 16.50 1.76
C ALA A 102 -5.99 16.40 0.23
N ALA A 103 -6.57 17.42 -0.40
CA ALA A 103 -6.74 17.48 -1.86
C ALA A 103 -5.41 17.31 -2.61
N LYS A 104 -4.31 17.79 -2.02
CA LYS A 104 -2.95 17.61 -2.55
C LYS A 104 -2.52 16.15 -2.62
N GLN A 105 -2.95 15.32 -1.66
CA GLN A 105 -2.64 13.89 -1.65
C GLN A 105 -3.30 13.19 -2.84
N VAL A 106 -4.56 13.53 -3.14
CA VAL A 106 -5.25 12.93 -4.29
C VAL A 106 -4.65 13.40 -5.62
N LYS A 107 -4.31 14.69 -5.72
CA LYS A 107 -3.55 15.22 -6.87
C LYS A 107 -2.21 14.49 -7.04
N HIS A 108 -1.52 14.14 -5.95
CA HIS A 108 -0.29 13.36 -6.01
C HIS A 108 -0.52 11.97 -6.59
N PHE A 109 -1.55 11.25 -6.13
CA PHE A 109 -1.88 9.92 -6.66
C PHE A 109 -2.21 9.98 -8.16
N ILE A 110 -2.96 11.00 -8.59
CA ILE A 110 -3.24 11.22 -10.02
C ILE A 110 -1.94 11.45 -10.82
N GLN A 111 -0.95 12.18 -10.27
CA GLN A 111 0.36 12.33 -10.91
C GLN A 111 1.10 11.00 -11.03
N ILE A 112 1.05 10.15 -10.00
CA ILE A 112 1.69 8.82 -10.03
C ILE A 112 1.08 7.97 -11.15
N ILE A 113 -0.25 7.94 -11.24
CA ILE A 113 -1.00 7.21 -12.28
C ILE A 113 -0.63 7.78 -13.67
N LYS A 114 -0.88 9.06 -13.90
CA LYS A 114 -0.68 9.72 -15.21
C LYS A 114 0.75 9.63 -15.73
N TYR A 115 1.74 9.72 -14.86
CA TYR A 115 3.14 9.70 -15.27
C TYR A 115 3.75 8.30 -15.20
N GLY A 116 3.05 7.30 -14.64
CA GLY A 116 3.60 5.96 -14.39
C GLY A 116 4.87 6.01 -13.53
N ARG A 117 4.93 6.94 -12.56
CA ARG A 117 6.16 7.23 -11.80
C ARG A 117 5.90 7.36 -10.32
N PHE A 118 6.45 6.44 -9.55
CA PHE A 118 6.50 6.55 -8.10
C PHE A 118 7.57 7.56 -7.66
N ALA A 119 7.17 8.82 -7.51
CA ALA A 119 8.04 9.94 -7.18
C ALA A 119 7.32 10.93 -6.24
N PRO A 120 8.03 11.88 -5.61
CA PRO A 120 7.41 12.97 -4.86
C PRO A 120 6.45 13.81 -5.71
N TYR A 121 5.58 14.57 -5.04
CA TYR A 121 4.65 15.49 -5.69
C TYR A 121 5.37 16.40 -6.70
N SER A 122 4.87 16.46 -7.92
CA SER A 122 5.39 17.35 -8.97
C SER A 122 4.70 18.71 -8.90
N TYR A 123 5.48 19.77 -8.71
CA TYR A 123 5.03 21.15 -8.78
C TYR A 123 5.30 21.73 -10.18
N SER A 124 5.43 23.05 -10.28
CA SER A 124 6.00 23.69 -11.47
C SER A 124 7.49 23.35 -11.61
N SER A 125 8.00 23.40 -12.84
CA SER A 125 9.41 23.14 -13.17
C SER A 125 10.38 23.93 -12.26
N ASN A 126 10.14 25.23 -12.06
CA ASN A 126 10.97 26.07 -11.21
C ASN A 126 10.89 25.68 -9.72
N LYS A 127 9.71 25.31 -9.24
CA LYS A 127 9.53 24.87 -7.84
C LYS A 127 10.13 23.49 -7.59
N ASN A 128 10.06 22.59 -8.58
CA ASN A 128 10.77 21.32 -8.55
C ASN A 128 12.29 21.54 -8.51
N LEU A 129 12.83 22.43 -9.35
CA LEU A 129 14.26 22.75 -9.33
C LEU A 129 14.70 23.28 -7.96
N ALA A 130 13.91 24.17 -7.36
CA ALA A 130 14.21 24.70 -6.03
C ALA A 130 14.22 23.61 -4.94
N LEU A 131 13.21 22.72 -4.94
CA LEU A 131 12.98 21.70 -3.90
C LEU A 131 13.79 20.42 -4.08
N TYR A 132 13.95 19.97 -5.31
CA TYR A 132 14.50 18.67 -5.67
C TYR A 132 15.83 18.76 -6.41
N LYS A 133 16.26 19.96 -6.81
CA LYS A 133 17.42 20.20 -7.68
C LYS A 133 17.29 19.58 -9.07
N GLU A 134 16.07 19.21 -9.44
CA GLU A 134 15.70 18.67 -10.75
C GLU A 134 14.36 19.26 -11.20
N HIS A 135 14.17 19.45 -12.50
CA HIS A 135 12.90 19.95 -13.07
C HIS A 135 11.73 18.95 -12.92
N ILE A 136 12.06 17.65 -12.86
CA ILE A 136 11.13 16.55 -12.64
C ILE A 136 11.49 15.91 -11.29
N PRO A 137 10.52 15.57 -10.42
CA PRO A 137 10.84 14.94 -9.14
C PRO A 137 11.54 13.58 -9.35
N PRO A 138 12.64 13.31 -8.62
CA PRO A 138 13.35 12.05 -8.74
C PRO A 138 12.52 10.89 -8.18
N ARG A 139 12.59 9.72 -8.83
CA ARG A 139 11.89 8.51 -8.40
C ARG A 139 12.32 8.09 -6.99
N TYR A 140 11.40 7.48 -6.24
CA TYR A 140 11.78 6.82 -5.01
C TYR A 140 12.56 5.54 -5.34
N ASN A 141 13.81 5.46 -4.88
CA ASN A 141 14.63 4.28 -5.09
C ASN A 141 14.22 3.17 -4.10
N LEU A 142 13.45 2.18 -4.57
CA LEU A 142 12.95 1.07 -3.74
C LEU A 142 14.04 0.08 -3.32
N SER A 143 15.18 0.03 -4.02
CA SER A 143 16.33 -0.79 -3.62
C SER A 143 16.91 -0.37 -2.26
N LEU A 144 16.66 0.87 -1.83
CA LEU A 144 17.05 1.38 -0.51
C LEU A 144 16.11 0.92 0.62
N VAL A 145 15.01 0.24 0.29
CA VAL A 145 14.12 -0.40 1.27
C VAL A 145 14.71 -1.77 1.62
N THR A 146 15.54 -1.79 2.66
CA THR A 146 16.22 -3.01 3.15
C THR A 146 15.45 -3.71 4.27
N VAL A 147 14.30 -3.15 4.68
CA VAL A 147 13.35 -3.85 5.58
C VAL A 147 12.91 -5.16 4.93
N PRO A 148 12.95 -6.30 5.64
CA PRO A 148 12.36 -7.55 5.17
C PRO A 148 10.88 -7.34 4.83
N THR A 149 10.53 -7.44 3.56
CA THR A 149 9.18 -7.10 3.08
C THR A 149 8.48 -8.34 2.53
N TYR A 150 7.26 -8.59 2.99
CA TYR A 150 6.39 -9.63 2.43
C TYR A 150 5.11 -9.00 1.90
N VAL A 151 4.71 -9.38 0.68
CA VAL A 151 3.64 -8.73 -0.07
C VAL A 151 2.40 -9.61 -0.17
N TYR A 152 1.21 -9.02 -0.05
CA TYR A 152 -0.10 -9.66 -0.22
C TYR A 152 -0.90 -8.84 -1.23
N TYR A 153 -1.41 -9.50 -2.26
CA TYR A 153 -2.08 -8.87 -3.39
C TYR A 153 -3.12 -9.83 -3.98
N SER A 154 -4.05 -9.33 -4.78
CA SER A 154 -5.15 -10.12 -5.33
C SER A 154 -5.43 -9.76 -6.78
N SER A 155 -6.09 -10.67 -7.51
CA SER A 155 -6.31 -10.54 -8.94
C SER A 155 -7.36 -9.48 -9.30
N ASN A 156 -8.40 -9.33 -8.48
CA ASN A 156 -9.50 -8.38 -8.69
C ASN A 156 -9.29 -7.04 -7.94
N ASP A 157 -8.04 -6.69 -7.62
CA ASP A 157 -7.69 -5.37 -7.08
C ASP A 157 -7.52 -4.37 -8.23
N LEU A 158 -8.53 -3.52 -8.43
CA LEU A 158 -8.55 -2.52 -9.50
C LEU A 158 -7.66 -1.29 -9.21
N LEU A 159 -7.16 -1.15 -7.97
CA LEU A 159 -6.28 -0.06 -7.56
C LEU A 159 -4.80 -0.45 -7.54
N CYS A 160 -4.52 -1.72 -7.27
CA CYS A 160 -3.18 -2.29 -7.18
C CYS A 160 -3.09 -3.55 -8.05
N HIS A 161 -3.10 -3.35 -9.37
CA HIS A 161 -3.11 -4.46 -10.32
C HIS A 161 -1.91 -5.40 -10.09
N PRO A 162 -2.08 -6.74 -10.27
CA PRO A 162 -1.00 -7.69 -10.06
C PRO A 162 0.30 -7.36 -10.80
N SER A 163 0.24 -6.88 -12.05
CA SER A 163 1.44 -6.50 -12.82
C SER A 163 2.24 -5.37 -12.16
N ASP A 164 1.55 -4.34 -11.63
CA ASP A 164 2.15 -3.23 -10.91
C ASP A 164 2.81 -3.69 -9.59
N VAL A 165 2.14 -4.60 -8.87
CA VAL A 165 2.70 -5.21 -7.64
C VAL A 165 3.93 -6.04 -7.95
N GLU A 166 3.92 -6.80 -9.05
CA GLU A 166 5.05 -7.60 -9.51
C GLU A 166 6.25 -6.75 -9.91
N ALA A 167 6.01 -5.66 -10.63
CA ALA A 167 7.05 -4.69 -10.96
C ALA A 167 7.65 -4.06 -9.69
N MET A 168 6.82 -3.63 -8.75
CA MET A 168 7.27 -3.09 -7.46
C MET A 168 8.10 -4.11 -6.67
N TYR A 169 7.66 -5.36 -6.62
CA TYR A 169 8.35 -6.42 -5.89
C TYR A 169 9.78 -6.65 -6.39
N LYS A 170 10.00 -6.56 -7.71
CA LYS A 170 11.33 -6.69 -8.33
C LYS A 170 12.29 -5.57 -7.94
N ASP A 171 11.76 -4.37 -7.68
CA ASP A 171 12.55 -3.19 -7.34
C ASP A 171 12.88 -3.07 -5.83
N LEU A 172 12.27 -3.92 -4.99
CA LEU A 172 12.53 -3.91 -3.54
C LEU A 172 13.95 -4.38 -3.21
N GLY A 173 14.58 -3.74 -2.24
CA GLY A 173 15.93 -4.10 -1.79
C GLY A 173 16.00 -5.39 -0.95
N ASN A 174 14.92 -5.79 -0.27
CA ASN A 174 14.89 -6.99 0.57
C ASN A 174 13.53 -7.71 0.58
N PRO A 175 13.04 -8.18 -0.58
CA PRO A 175 11.81 -8.95 -0.66
C PRO A 175 12.01 -10.35 -0.04
N LYS A 176 11.07 -10.76 0.83
CA LYS A 176 11.07 -12.09 1.49
C LYS A 176 10.05 -13.07 0.92
N GLY A 177 9.08 -12.55 0.20
CA GLY A 177 8.04 -13.36 -0.42
C GLY A 177 6.83 -12.51 -0.77
N LYS A 178 5.96 -13.08 -1.58
CA LYS A 178 4.70 -12.51 -1.99
C LYS A 178 3.64 -13.59 -1.98
N TYR A 179 2.39 -13.19 -1.83
CA TYR A 179 1.26 -14.11 -1.79
C TYR A 179 0.08 -13.50 -2.53
N LEU A 180 -0.24 -14.11 -3.67
CA LEU A 180 -1.49 -13.87 -4.38
C LEU A 180 -2.62 -14.55 -3.60
N ILE A 181 -3.65 -13.79 -3.22
CA ILE A 181 -4.79 -14.35 -2.50
C ILE A 181 -5.51 -15.35 -3.43
N PRO A 182 -5.74 -16.60 -3.00
CA PRO A 182 -6.33 -17.66 -3.82
C PRO A 182 -7.86 -17.53 -3.83
N MET A 183 -8.34 -16.36 -4.22
CA MET A 183 -9.74 -16.05 -4.42
C MET A 183 -9.77 -14.98 -5.51
N GLU A 184 -10.28 -15.36 -6.68
CA GLU A 184 -10.25 -14.54 -7.88
C GLU A 184 -10.96 -13.20 -7.66
N GLU A 185 -12.11 -13.22 -6.99
CA GLU A 185 -12.93 -12.04 -6.68
C GLU A 185 -12.33 -11.16 -5.58
N PHE A 186 -11.28 -11.59 -4.86
CA PHE A 186 -10.73 -10.83 -3.73
C PHE A 186 -10.21 -9.47 -4.20
N ASN A 187 -10.76 -8.39 -3.67
CA ASN A 187 -10.54 -7.02 -4.14
C ASN A 187 -9.66 -6.19 -3.17
N HIS A 188 -9.47 -4.91 -3.48
CA HIS A 188 -8.62 -4.02 -2.67
C HIS A 188 -9.07 -3.85 -1.21
N MET A 189 -10.39 -3.78 -0.98
CA MET A 189 -10.96 -3.55 0.35
C MET A 189 -11.18 -4.83 1.14
N ASP A 190 -11.17 -5.99 0.49
CA ASP A 190 -11.30 -7.29 1.15
C ASP A 190 -10.15 -7.56 2.14
N PHE A 191 -8.99 -6.93 1.96
CA PHE A 191 -7.91 -6.92 2.97
C PHE A 191 -8.33 -6.36 4.32
N LEU A 192 -9.46 -5.63 4.39
CA LEU A 192 -10.05 -5.05 5.59
C LEU A 192 -11.48 -5.54 5.86
N TRP A 193 -12.30 -5.72 4.81
CA TRP A 193 -13.75 -5.88 4.93
C TRP A 193 -14.26 -7.29 4.69
N ALA A 194 -13.45 -8.19 4.11
CA ALA A 194 -13.91 -9.53 3.79
C ALA A 194 -14.21 -10.33 5.07
N MET A 195 -15.35 -11.02 5.09
CA MET A 195 -15.78 -11.87 6.19
C MET A 195 -14.72 -12.92 6.55
N ASN A 196 -14.07 -13.50 5.54
CA ASN A 196 -13.07 -14.55 5.70
C ASN A 196 -11.62 -14.04 5.65
N VAL A 197 -11.38 -12.71 5.72
CA VAL A 197 -10.03 -12.11 5.62
C VAL A 197 -9.02 -12.71 6.60
N ARG A 198 -9.48 -13.10 7.80
CA ARG A 198 -8.64 -13.74 8.82
C ARG A 198 -8.00 -15.04 8.32
N LYS A 199 -8.79 -15.88 7.64
CA LYS A 199 -8.35 -17.16 7.09
C LYS A 199 -7.52 -16.95 5.82
N LEU A 200 -7.98 -16.06 4.94
CA LEU A 200 -7.38 -15.82 3.62
C LEU A 200 -6.02 -15.12 3.72
N VAL A 201 -5.88 -14.14 4.63
CA VAL A 201 -4.71 -13.26 4.70
C VAL A 201 -4.03 -13.31 6.08
N TYR A 202 -4.76 -12.94 7.15
CA TYR A 202 -4.11 -12.61 8.43
C TYR A 202 -3.42 -13.80 9.10
N ALA A 203 -3.99 -15.00 9.01
CA ALA A 203 -3.37 -16.22 9.53
C ALA A 203 -1.99 -16.48 8.87
N ARG A 204 -1.84 -16.21 7.57
CA ARG A 204 -0.55 -16.30 6.88
C ARG A 204 0.40 -15.19 7.34
N MET A 205 -0.08 -13.96 7.46
CA MET A 205 0.73 -12.83 7.96
C MET A 205 1.34 -13.13 9.33
N LEU A 206 0.55 -13.66 10.26
CA LEU A 206 1.02 -14.03 11.60
C LEU A 206 2.06 -15.15 11.55
N ARG A 207 1.89 -16.16 10.69
CA ARG A 207 2.90 -17.21 10.48
C ARG A 207 4.21 -16.66 9.92
N VAL A 208 4.14 -15.78 8.92
CA VAL A 208 5.32 -15.13 8.32
C VAL A 208 6.05 -14.28 9.37
N LEU A 209 5.31 -13.51 10.17
CA LEU A 209 5.87 -12.70 11.24
C LEU A 209 6.52 -13.56 12.34
N GLY A 210 5.90 -14.70 12.69
CA GLY A 210 6.44 -15.67 13.65
C GLY A 210 7.79 -16.23 13.24
N LYS A 211 7.91 -16.71 11.98
CA LYS A 211 9.16 -17.30 11.45
C LYS A 211 10.37 -16.35 11.55
N ILE A 212 10.16 -15.04 11.43
CA ILE A 212 11.26 -14.06 11.56
C ILE A 212 11.72 -13.89 13.01
N LYS A 213 10.83 -13.99 13.99
CA LYS A 213 11.23 -13.95 15.40
C LYS A 213 12.15 -15.13 15.73
N ASP A 214 11.83 -16.31 15.19
CA ASP A 214 12.61 -17.53 15.41
C ASP A 214 13.99 -17.45 14.73
N HIS A 215 14.05 -16.95 13.49
CA HIS A 215 15.34 -16.70 12.81
C HIS A 215 16.22 -15.69 13.55
N LYS A 216 15.65 -14.62 14.12
CA LYS A 216 16.44 -13.66 14.93
C LYS A 216 16.97 -14.30 16.21
N LYS A 217 16.16 -15.12 16.91
CA LYS A 217 16.58 -15.86 18.10
C LYS A 217 17.71 -16.84 17.80
N GLY A 218 17.57 -17.62 16.72
CA GLY A 218 18.59 -18.59 16.28
C GLY A 218 19.92 -17.94 15.89
N ASN A 219 19.88 -16.78 15.22
CA ASN A 219 21.10 -16.04 14.88
C ASN A 219 21.76 -15.38 16.10
N SER A 220 21.00 -14.94 17.10
CA SER A 220 21.57 -14.42 18.35
C SER A 220 22.19 -15.53 19.22
N THR A 221 21.61 -16.73 19.26
CA THR A 221 22.19 -17.88 19.98
C THR A 221 23.45 -18.39 19.30
N ASN A 222 23.49 -18.46 17.96
CA ASN A 222 24.70 -18.87 17.22
C ASN A 222 25.83 -17.83 17.31
N SER A 223 25.50 -16.53 17.35
CA SER A 223 26.45 -15.44 17.60
C SER A 223 27.11 -15.52 18.99
N LEU A 224 26.38 -15.98 20.01
CA LEU A 224 26.89 -16.21 21.35
C LEU A 224 27.73 -17.50 21.44
N ALA A 225 27.32 -18.57 20.73
CA ALA A 225 28.08 -19.83 20.68
C ALA A 225 29.44 -19.70 19.98
N ASN A 226 29.54 -18.87 18.93
CA ASN A 226 30.79 -18.66 18.18
C ASN A 226 31.82 -17.74 18.89
N LYS A 227 31.49 -17.17 20.06
CA LYS A 227 32.42 -16.36 20.85
C LYS A 227 33.22 -17.15 21.90
N ASN A 228 32.96 -18.45 22.07
CA ASN A 228 33.54 -19.28 23.13
C ASN A 228 34.53 -20.35 22.64
N VAL A 229 35.15 -20.19 21.47
CA VAL A 229 36.29 -21.05 21.07
C VAL A 229 37.59 -20.39 21.54
N PRO A 230 38.29 -20.89 22.57
CA PRO A 230 39.59 -20.34 22.95
C PRO A 230 40.60 -20.71 21.87
N GLN A 231 41.21 -19.71 21.23
CA GLN A 231 42.41 -19.91 20.43
C GLN A 231 43.54 -20.38 21.36
N ASN A 232 43.75 -21.69 21.42
CA ASN A 232 44.87 -22.26 22.15
C ASN A 232 46.17 -22.02 21.34
N ARG A 233 46.75 -20.81 21.49
CA ARG A 233 48.12 -20.51 21.05
C ARG A 233 49.09 -21.31 21.93
N ARG A 234 49.51 -22.49 21.47
CA ARG A 234 50.73 -23.13 21.97
C ARG A 234 51.95 -22.47 21.32
N ARG A 235 52.72 -21.79 22.16
CA ARG A 235 54.03 -21.20 21.90
C ARG A 235 55.10 -22.14 22.47
N ARG A 236 56.22 -22.27 21.74
CA ARG A 236 57.56 -22.79 22.12
C ARG A 236 57.67 -24.33 22.20
N ARG A 237 58.74 -24.98 21.74
CA ARG A 237 60.11 -24.55 21.35
C ARG A 237 60.49 -25.16 20.01
#